data_AF-A0A254SKN6-F1
#
_entry.id   AF-A0A254SKN6-F1
#
_cell.length_a   1.000
_cell.length_b   1.000
_cell.length_c   1.000
_cell.angle_alpha   90.00
_cell.angle_beta   90.00
_cell.angle_gamma   90.00
#
_symmetry.space_group_name_H-M   'P 1'
#
loop_
_entity.id
_entity.type
_entity.pdbx_description
1 polymer ?
#
loop_
_entity_poly.entity_id
_entity_poly.type
_entity_poly.pdbx_seq_one_letter_code
_entity_poly.pdbx_strand_id
1 'polypeptide(L)'
;MTTPKSVEKNKETFKGTLIFWLCEIMGELGIHCFVSGRTLRGLLYLSMTIISCFIIPLAVPFVMFLGKPMYGLDLIAGIMIFIVTVLVFIDAWTIGNGHYENKINGKKYRGGLWMKVVAILGLVLNLTYVVFGGYFFNMSETISNDLKTRVVTVLNAGVDDYLEKQGLFFDKEHQIGSFEQIGYASHFKYFDFIDLNAGLKISYKLNFGCPHQSIWTITPSIVDGKLKWNVTEPEDTRCSEFFPLKLNLKEK
;
A
#
# COMPACT_ATOMS: atom_id res chain seq x y z
N MET A 1 -20.50 74.31 13.23
CA MET A 1 -20.64 73.26 12.19
C MET A 1 -19.99 71.98 12.71
N THR A 2 -20.79 71.08 13.26
CA THR A 2 -20.34 69.75 13.67
C THR A 2 -20.47 68.81 12.47
N THR A 3 -19.35 68.27 12.00
CA THR A 3 -19.31 67.19 11.00
C THR A 3 -20.09 65.98 11.53
N PRO A 4 -20.94 65.34 10.71
CA PRO A 4 -21.62 64.14 11.13
C PRO A 4 -20.59 63.01 11.28
N LYS A 5 -20.56 62.38 12.46
CA LYS A 5 -19.91 61.08 12.66
C LYS A 5 -20.47 60.13 11.60
N SER A 6 -19.60 59.68 10.69
CA SER A 6 -19.92 58.58 9.80
C SER A 6 -20.41 57.41 10.65
N VAL A 7 -21.67 57.05 10.47
CA VAL A 7 -22.25 55.83 11.04
C VAL A 7 -21.42 54.68 10.47
N GLU A 8 -20.51 54.14 11.28
CA GLU A 8 -19.89 52.86 11.01
C GLU A 8 -21.04 51.86 10.86
N LYS A 9 -21.38 51.54 9.60
CA LYS A 9 -22.31 50.45 9.29
C LYS A 9 -21.69 49.21 9.92
N ASN A 10 -22.21 48.81 11.08
CA ASN A 10 -21.99 47.50 11.68
C ASN A 10 -22.23 46.48 10.56
N LYS A 11 -21.15 45.97 9.93
CA LYS A 11 -21.26 44.92 8.92
C LYS A 11 -21.74 43.70 9.68
N GLU A 12 -23.05 43.43 9.61
CA GLU A 12 -23.68 42.28 10.24
C GLU A 12 -22.89 41.01 9.89
N THR A 13 -22.23 40.45 10.89
CA THR A 13 -21.48 39.21 10.75
C THR A 13 -22.43 38.02 10.88
N PHE A 14 -22.36 37.06 9.97
CA PHE A 14 -23.09 35.79 10.12
C PHE A 14 -22.38 34.88 11.12
N LYS A 15 -23.12 33.99 11.81
CA LYS A 15 -22.51 32.99 12.70
C LYS A 15 -21.57 32.08 11.89
N GLY A 16 -20.27 32.06 12.23
CA GLY A 16 -19.26 31.26 11.55
C GLY A 16 -19.22 29.78 11.94
N THR A 17 -19.98 29.37 12.95
CA THR A 17 -19.91 28.00 13.50
C THR A 17 -20.22 26.91 12.47
N LEU A 18 -21.28 27.10 11.66
CA LEU A 18 -21.65 26.10 10.65
C LEU A 18 -20.56 25.97 9.58
N ILE A 19 -20.09 27.09 9.04
CA ILE A 19 -19.08 27.08 7.97
C ILE A 19 -17.74 26.54 8.48
N PHE A 20 -17.42 26.76 9.76
CA PHE A 20 -16.24 26.20 10.42
C PHE A 20 -16.32 24.67 10.49
N TRP A 21 -17.43 24.10 10.97
CA TRP A 21 -17.57 22.64 11.03
C TRP A 21 -17.63 21.97 9.66
N LEU A 22 -18.24 22.63 8.66
CA LEU A 22 -18.18 22.17 7.28
C LEU A 22 -16.73 22.13 6.75
N CYS A 23 -15.90 23.08 7.18
CA CYS A 23 -14.49 23.13 6.82
C CYS A 23 -13.67 22.04 7.54
N GLU A 24 -13.88 21.83 8.84
CA GLU A 24 -13.14 20.82 9.61
C GLU A 24 -13.51 19.37 9.24
N ILE A 25 -14.79 19.08 9.00
CA ILE A 25 -15.28 17.71 8.79
C ILE A 25 -15.29 17.32 7.32
N MET A 26 -15.67 18.26 6.44
CA MET A 26 -15.88 18.01 5.01
C MET A 26 -15.09 18.98 4.13
N GLY A 27 -14.03 19.59 4.70
CA GLY A 27 -13.25 20.61 4.02
C GLY A 27 -12.59 20.11 2.76
N GLU A 28 -12.08 18.87 2.76
CA GLU A 28 -11.39 18.28 1.61
C GLU A 28 -12.31 18.05 0.41
N LEU A 29 -13.62 18.00 0.63
CA LEU A 29 -14.63 17.95 -0.43
C LEU A 29 -15.04 19.35 -0.92
N GLY A 30 -14.53 20.42 -0.30
CA GLY A 30 -14.82 21.80 -0.68
C GLY A 30 -16.22 22.29 -0.30
N ILE A 31 -16.94 21.60 0.57
CA ILE A 31 -18.34 21.94 0.89
C ILE A 31 -18.47 23.34 1.50
N HIS A 32 -17.56 23.73 2.40
CA HIS A 32 -17.54 25.09 2.95
C HIS A 32 -17.28 26.14 1.87
N CYS A 33 -16.49 25.82 0.83
CA CYS A 33 -16.28 26.71 -0.31
C CYS A 33 -17.57 26.90 -1.11
N PHE A 34 -18.32 25.82 -1.40
CA PHE A 34 -19.60 25.92 -2.12
C PHE A 34 -20.64 26.73 -1.35
N VAL A 35 -20.82 26.43 -0.05
CA VAL A 35 -21.79 27.15 0.82
C VAL A 35 -21.46 28.63 0.95
N SER A 36 -20.19 29.01 0.83
CA SER A 36 -19.75 30.41 0.87
C SER A 36 -19.64 31.08 -0.51
N GLY A 37 -20.07 30.42 -1.58
CA GLY A 37 -20.02 30.98 -2.95
C GLY A 37 -18.64 31.00 -3.59
N ARG A 38 -17.65 30.28 -3.03
CA ARG A 38 -16.30 30.13 -3.58
C ARG A 38 -16.21 28.90 -4.49
N THR A 39 -17.10 28.82 -5.47
CA THR A 39 -17.33 27.62 -6.29
C THR A 39 -16.06 27.10 -6.96
N LEU A 40 -15.20 27.97 -7.50
CA LEU A 40 -13.95 27.54 -8.15
C LEU A 40 -12.99 26.84 -7.18
N ARG A 41 -12.87 27.36 -5.96
CA ARG A 41 -12.04 26.76 -4.91
C ARG A 41 -12.66 25.45 -4.41
N GLY A 42 -13.98 25.40 -4.30
CA GLY A 42 -14.70 24.16 -4.00
C GLY A 42 -14.50 23.07 -5.05
N LEU A 43 -14.56 23.42 -6.33
CA LEU A 43 -14.29 22.50 -7.45
C LEU A 43 -12.83 22.01 -7.45
N LEU A 44 -11.88 22.88 -7.09
CA LEU A 44 -10.47 22.46 -6.96
C LEU A 44 -10.31 21.40 -5.87
N TYR A 45 -10.92 21.60 -4.70
CA TYR A 45 -10.83 20.64 -3.60
C TYR A 45 -11.50 19.32 -3.97
N LEU A 46 -12.73 19.40 -4.49
CA LEU A 46 -13.48 18.23 -4.91
C LEU A 46 -12.75 17.42 -5.99
N SER A 47 -12.23 18.09 -7.03
CA SER A 47 -11.53 17.40 -8.12
C SER A 47 -10.21 16.77 -7.68
N MET A 48 -9.39 17.47 -6.89
CA MET A 48 -8.14 16.91 -6.35
C MET A 48 -8.41 15.72 -5.43
N THR A 49 -9.43 15.79 -4.57
CA THR A 49 -9.82 14.69 -3.69
C THR A 49 -10.38 13.50 -4.47
N ILE A 50 -11.23 13.74 -5.49
CA ILE A 50 -11.75 12.65 -6.35
C ILE A 50 -10.62 11.97 -7.14
N ILE A 51 -9.73 12.76 -7.74
CA ILE A 51 -8.61 12.24 -8.52
C ILE A 51 -7.70 11.37 -7.62
N SER A 52 -7.36 11.88 -6.45
CA SER A 52 -6.38 11.22 -5.56
C SER A 52 -6.96 10.02 -4.83
N CYS A 53 -8.21 10.09 -4.36
CA CYS A 53 -8.80 9.04 -3.54
C CYS A 53 -9.58 7.98 -4.34
N PHE A 54 -9.94 8.26 -5.60
CA PHE A 54 -10.73 7.33 -6.41
C PHE A 54 -10.09 7.03 -7.76
N ILE A 55 -9.76 8.04 -8.57
CA ILE A 55 -9.30 7.80 -9.94
C ILE A 55 -7.92 7.12 -9.95
N ILE A 56 -6.96 7.64 -9.18
CA ILE A 56 -5.61 7.06 -9.11
C ILE A 56 -5.64 5.64 -8.53
N PRO A 57 -6.28 5.38 -7.37
CA PRO A 57 -6.48 4.02 -6.84
C PRO A 57 -7.11 3.03 -7.82
N LEU A 58 -8.05 3.47 -8.66
CA LEU A 58 -8.66 2.61 -9.68
C LEU A 58 -7.75 2.39 -10.91
N ALA A 59 -6.87 3.34 -11.22
CA ALA A 59 -5.90 3.22 -12.31
C ALA A 59 -4.69 2.35 -11.93
N VAL A 60 -4.38 2.25 -10.63
CA VAL A 60 -3.26 1.48 -10.07
C VAL A 60 -3.21 0.03 -10.61
N PRO A 61 -4.27 -0.80 -10.48
CA PRO A 61 -4.23 -2.18 -10.98
C PRO A 61 -4.02 -2.27 -12.50
N PHE A 62 -4.58 -1.32 -13.26
CA PHE A 62 -4.44 -1.29 -14.71
C PHE A 62 -3.02 -0.93 -15.16
N VAL A 63 -2.35 0.00 -14.46
CA VAL A 63 -0.95 0.36 -14.75
C VAL A 63 0.00 -0.77 -14.36
N MET A 64 -0.25 -1.46 -13.25
CA MET A 64 0.49 -2.67 -12.87
C MET A 64 0.35 -3.78 -13.91
N PHE A 65 -0.86 -3.98 -14.45
CA PHE A 65 -1.10 -4.93 -15.54
C PHE A 65 -0.27 -4.64 -16.79
N LEU A 66 0.03 -3.37 -17.07
CA LEU A 66 0.87 -2.93 -18.19
C LEU A 66 2.38 -2.96 -17.90
N GLY A 67 2.80 -3.47 -16.73
CA GLY A 67 4.22 -3.64 -16.38
C GLY A 67 5.00 -2.34 -16.14
N LYS A 68 4.32 -1.22 -15.84
CA LYS A 68 4.98 0.08 -15.62
C LYS A 68 5.14 0.43 -14.13
N PRO A 69 6.27 1.05 -13.74
CA PRO A 69 6.48 1.48 -12.37
C PRO A 69 5.51 2.59 -11.97
N MET A 70 5.05 2.53 -10.74
CA MET A 70 3.85 3.22 -10.28
C MET A 70 4.10 4.40 -9.34
N TYR A 71 5.34 4.54 -8.87
CA TYR A 71 5.75 5.54 -7.87
C TYR A 71 5.37 6.99 -8.24
N GLY A 72 5.25 7.31 -9.53
CA GLY A 72 4.87 8.66 -9.97
C GLY A 72 3.40 9.01 -9.71
N LEU A 73 2.47 8.07 -9.85
CA LEU A 73 1.03 8.34 -9.69
C LEU A 73 0.66 8.48 -8.21
N ASP A 74 1.20 7.62 -7.35
CA ASP A 74 0.97 7.69 -5.90
C ASP A 74 1.55 8.97 -5.31
N LEU A 75 2.72 9.41 -5.80
CA LEU A 75 3.32 10.69 -5.41
C LEU A 75 2.43 11.88 -5.81
N ILE A 76 1.89 11.87 -7.02
CA ILE A 76 0.97 12.93 -7.50
C ILE A 76 -0.30 12.97 -6.63
N ALA A 77 -0.90 11.81 -6.32
CA ALA A 77 -2.06 11.72 -5.43
C ALA A 77 -1.76 12.29 -4.04
N GLY A 78 -0.61 11.92 -3.46
CA GLY A 78 -0.17 12.41 -2.16
C GLY A 78 0.01 13.93 -2.14
N ILE A 79 0.63 14.51 -3.18
CA ILE A 79 0.83 15.96 -3.31
C ILE A 79 -0.52 16.68 -3.42
N MET A 80 -1.46 16.15 -4.23
CA MET A 80 -2.78 16.74 -4.39
C MET A 80 -3.56 16.78 -3.06
N ILE A 81 -3.60 15.66 -2.32
CA ILE A 81 -4.26 15.60 -1.01
C ILE A 81 -3.58 16.59 -0.06
N PHE A 82 -2.25 16.59 0.02
CA PHE A 82 -1.51 17.51 0.89
C PHE A 82 -1.85 18.98 0.62
N ILE A 83 -1.91 19.38 -0.66
CA ILE A 83 -2.29 20.74 -1.04
C ILE A 83 -3.71 21.06 -0.56
N VAL A 84 -4.68 20.17 -0.79
CA VAL A 84 -6.07 20.37 -0.34
C VAL A 84 -6.13 20.51 1.17
N THR A 85 -5.52 19.60 1.92
CA THR A 85 -5.49 19.62 3.39
C THR A 85 -4.89 20.92 3.93
N VAL A 86 -3.77 21.40 3.38
CA VAL A 86 -3.18 22.69 3.76
C VAL A 86 -4.14 23.85 3.51
N LEU A 87 -4.78 23.87 2.34
CA LEU A 87 -5.70 24.95 1.99
C LEU A 87 -6.98 24.91 2.84
N VAL A 88 -7.44 23.74 3.27
CA VAL A 88 -8.54 23.56 4.24
C VAL A 88 -8.16 24.15 5.60
N PHE A 89 -6.97 23.87 6.12
CA PHE A 89 -6.51 24.47 7.38
C PHE A 89 -6.37 26.00 7.28
N ILE A 90 -5.92 26.52 6.13
CA ILE A 90 -5.91 27.97 5.89
C ILE A 90 -7.33 28.53 5.96
N ASP A 91 -8.33 27.85 5.38
CA ASP A 91 -9.72 28.29 5.45
C ASP A 91 -10.28 28.21 6.87
N ALA A 92 -10.06 27.11 7.59
CA ALA A 92 -10.46 26.95 9.00
C ALA A 92 -9.87 28.06 9.88
N TRP A 93 -8.57 28.35 9.71
CA TRP A 93 -7.90 29.46 10.38
C TRP A 93 -8.51 30.83 10.01
N THR A 94 -8.81 31.03 8.73
CA THR A 94 -9.42 32.27 8.23
C THR A 94 -10.84 32.47 8.78
N ILE A 95 -11.62 31.39 8.89
CA ILE A 95 -12.94 31.36 9.52
C ILE A 95 -12.83 31.67 11.02
N GLY A 96 -11.91 31.00 11.73
CA GLY A 96 -11.68 31.21 13.16
C GLY A 96 -11.24 32.64 13.51
N ASN A 97 -10.55 33.32 12.59
CA ASN A 97 -10.20 34.74 12.70
C ASN A 97 -11.33 35.70 12.29
N GLY A 98 -12.43 35.21 11.75
CA GLY A 98 -13.53 36.04 11.25
C GLY A 98 -13.21 36.83 9.98
N HIS A 99 -12.17 36.40 9.25
CA HIS A 99 -11.76 37.01 7.98
C HIS A 99 -12.38 36.30 6.77
N TYR A 100 -13.06 35.18 7.00
CA TYR A 100 -13.72 34.43 5.94
C TYR A 100 -15.01 35.13 5.51
N GLU A 101 -15.12 35.39 4.21
CA GLU A 101 -16.23 36.11 3.59
C GLU A 101 -17.07 35.17 2.74
N ASN A 102 -18.39 35.25 2.89
CA ASN A 102 -19.35 34.66 1.97
C ASN A 102 -19.45 35.52 0.71
N LYS A 103 -19.08 34.97 -0.45
CA LYS A 103 -19.09 35.65 -1.75
C LYS A 103 -20.49 35.84 -2.33
N ILE A 104 -21.50 35.12 -1.84
CA ILE A 104 -22.89 35.27 -2.29
C ILE A 104 -23.48 36.58 -1.74
N ASN A 105 -23.24 36.88 -0.46
CA ASN A 105 -23.86 38.02 0.24
C ASN A 105 -22.87 39.08 0.73
N GLY A 106 -21.56 38.89 0.52
CA GLY A 106 -20.49 39.82 0.91
C GLY A 106 -20.27 39.98 2.41
N LYS A 107 -20.96 39.19 3.24
CA LYS A 107 -20.87 39.28 4.70
C LYS A 107 -19.74 38.37 5.22
N LYS A 108 -19.02 38.87 6.24
CA LYS A 108 -17.98 38.10 6.94
C LYS A 108 -18.62 37.17 7.97
N TYR A 109 -18.03 35.99 8.12
CA TYR A 109 -18.39 35.08 9.20
C TYR A 109 -17.71 35.51 10.49
N ARG A 110 -18.44 35.46 11.60
CA ARG A 110 -17.91 35.74 12.94
C ARG A 110 -17.07 34.54 13.39
N GLY A 111 -15.79 34.80 13.66
CA GLY A 111 -14.88 33.85 14.26
C GLY A 111 -15.00 33.80 15.79
N GLY A 112 -14.32 32.83 16.40
CA GLY A 112 -14.25 32.66 17.85
C GLY A 112 -12.90 32.07 18.26
N LEU A 113 -12.45 32.36 19.48
CA LEU A 113 -11.17 31.86 19.99
C LEU A 113 -11.10 30.32 19.94
N TRP A 114 -12.18 29.64 20.32
CA TRP A 114 -12.27 28.18 20.29
C TRP A 114 -12.08 27.60 18.88
N MET A 115 -12.53 28.30 17.82
CA MET A 115 -12.35 27.85 16.43
C MET A 115 -10.87 27.84 16.05
N LYS A 116 -10.10 28.84 16.51
CA LYS A 116 -8.65 28.88 16.28
C LYS A 116 -7.93 27.73 16.97
N VAL A 117 -8.33 27.44 18.21
CA VAL A 117 -7.79 26.32 18.99
C VAL A 117 -8.11 24.99 18.29
N VAL A 118 -9.35 24.79 17.85
CA VAL A 118 -9.75 23.58 17.12
C VAL A 118 -8.99 23.44 15.81
N ALA A 119 -8.82 24.51 15.03
CA ALA A 119 -8.05 24.45 13.77
C ALA A 119 -6.57 24.06 14.01
N ILE A 120 -5.95 24.58 15.07
CA ILE A 120 -4.57 24.18 15.45
C ILE A 120 -4.53 22.71 15.88
N LEU A 121 -5.49 22.27 16.71
CA LEU A 121 -5.57 20.88 17.15
C LEU A 121 -5.79 19.92 15.97
N GLY A 122 -6.66 20.29 15.03
CA GLY A 122 -6.90 19.55 13.80
C GLY A 122 -5.62 19.38 12.99
N LEU A 123 -4.84 20.47 12.83
CA LEU A 123 -3.55 20.42 12.13
C LEU A 123 -2.54 19.50 12.83
N VAL A 124 -2.42 19.61 14.16
CA VAL A 124 -1.51 18.75 14.94
C VAL A 124 -1.92 17.29 14.84
N LEU A 125 -3.21 16.97 14.95
CA LEU A 125 -3.72 15.61 14.81
C LEU A 125 -3.46 15.05 13.41
N ASN A 126 -3.68 15.85 12.36
CA ASN A 126 -3.42 15.44 10.98
C ASN A 126 -1.92 15.17 10.74
N LEU A 127 -1.04 16.07 11.18
CA LEU A 127 0.41 15.87 11.07
C LEU A 127 0.87 14.63 11.84
N THR A 128 0.32 14.43 13.04
CA THR A 128 0.61 13.24 13.85
C THR A 128 0.15 11.97 13.12
N TYR A 129 -1.06 11.96 12.55
CA TYR A 129 -1.56 10.84 11.76
C TYR A 129 -0.66 10.53 10.55
N VAL A 130 -0.19 11.54 9.82
CA VAL A 130 0.73 11.34 8.68
C VAL A 130 2.06 10.72 9.14
N VAL A 131 2.64 11.23 10.23
CA VAL A 131 3.92 10.71 10.76
C VAL A 131 3.78 9.29 11.28
N PHE A 132 2.74 9.01 12.07
CA PHE A 132 2.48 7.67 12.59
C PHE A 132 2.05 6.70 11.48
N GLY A 133 1.26 7.15 10.50
CA GLY A 133 0.90 6.37 9.33
C GLY A 133 2.13 5.89 8.56
N GLY A 134 3.08 6.80 8.29
CA GLY A 134 4.37 6.43 7.67
C GLY A 134 5.15 5.40 8.48
N TYR A 135 5.12 5.47 9.82
CA TYR A 135 5.74 4.47 10.69
C TYR A 135 5.07 3.08 10.56
N PHE A 136 3.74 3.03 10.51
CA PHE A 136 3.01 1.77 10.30
C PHE A 136 3.26 1.14 8.92
N PHE A 137 3.38 1.96 7.86
CA PHE A 137 3.76 1.47 6.53
C PHE A 137 5.18 0.89 6.50
N ASN A 138 6.15 1.55 7.13
CA ASN A 138 7.51 1.01 7.23
C ASN A 138 7.56 -0.29 8.05
N MET A 139 6.74 -0.39 9.10
CA MET A 139 6.65 -1.61 9.90
C MET A 139 6.01 -2.76 9.10
N SER A 140 4.97 -2.49 8.29
CA SER A 140 4.35 -3.52 7.46
C SER A 140 5.30 -4.02 6.36
N GLU A 141 6.09 -3.13 5.75
CA GLU A 141 7.13 -3.49 4.79
C GLU A 141 8.22 -4.35 5.44
N THR A 142 8.65 -4.00 6.65
CA THR A 142 9.65 -4.76 7.42
C THR A 142 9.15 -6.17 7.73
N ILE A 143 7.91 -6.31 8.21
CA ILE A 143 7.28 -7.61 8.51
C ILE A 143 7.14 -8.45 7.22
N SER A 144 6.75 -7.81 6.12
CA SER A 144 6.65 -8.45 4.80
C SER A 144 8.00 -9.02 4.33
N ASN A 145 9.07 -8.23 4.45
CA ASN A 145 10.42 -8.64 4.05
C ASN A 145 10.99 -9.77 4.93
N ASP A 146 10.74 -9.74 6.25
CA ASP A 146 11.12 -10.84 7.15
C ASP A 146 10.37 -12.14 6.79
N LEU A 147 9.05 -12.05 6.56
CA LEU A 147 8.26 -13.22 6.15
C LEU A 147 8.76 -13.78 4.80
N LYS A 148 9.02 -12.91 3.81
CA LYS A 148 9.61 -13.30 2.51
C LYS A 148 10.90 -14.09 2.73
N THR A 149 11.81 -13.56 3.54
CA THR A 149 13.12 -14.19 3.82
C THR A 149 12.95 -15.57 4.46
N ARG A 150 12.05 -15.72 5.42
CA ARG A 150 11.75 -17.00 6.07
C ARG A 150 11.16 -18.01 5.09
N VAL A 151 10.23 -17.59 4.24
CA VAL A 151 9.61 -18.46 3.22
C VAL A 151 10.66 -18.94 2.23
N VAL A 152 11.50 -18.04 1.68
CA VAL A 152 12.60 -18.39 0.77
C VAL A 152 13.59 -19.36 1.42
N THR A 153 13.92 -19.15 2.68
CA THR A 153 14.85 -20.00 3.42
C THR A 153 14.31 -21.43 3.56
N VAL A 154 13.03 -21.56 3.93
CA VAL A 154 12.38 -22.88 4.08
C VAL A 154 12.24 -23.58 2.73
N LEU A 155 11.90 -22.86 1.66
CA LEU A 155 11.81 -23.41 0.30
C LEU A 155 13.15 -24.02 -0.13
N ASN A 156 14.23 -23.22 -0.07
CA ASN A 156 15.55 -23.66 -0.51
C ASN A 156 16.11 -24.77 0.39
N ALA A 157 15.93 -24.69 1.71
CA ALA A 157 16.37 -25.75 2.62
C ALA A 157 15.66 -27.09 2.33
N GLY A 158 14.36 -27.06 2.05
CA GLY A 158 13.61 -28.28 1.70
C GLY A 158 14.01 -28.86 0.35
N VAL A 159 14.30 -28.01 -0.64
CA VAL A 159 14.82 -28.45 -1.94
C VAL A 159 16.23 -29.03 -1.81
N ASP A 160 17.13 -28.36 -1.12
CA ASP A 160 18.52 -28.80 -0.96
C ASP A 160 18.60 -30.16 -0.25
N ASP A 161 17.81 -30.39 0.82
CA ASP A 161 17.74 -31.70 1.51
C ASP A 161 17.26 -32.82 0.56
N TYR A 162 16.29 -32.51 -0.32
CA TYR A 162 15.81 -33.47 -1.31
C TYR A 162 16.88 -33.81 -2.34
N LEU A 163 17.53 -32.80 -2.92
CA LEU A 163 18.58 -32.98 -3.94
C LEU A 163 19.76 -33.78 -3.37
N GLU A 164 20.18 -33.50 -2.13
CA GLU A 164 21.26 -34.20 -1.45
C GLU A 164 20.94 -35.68 -1.22
N LYS A 165 19.77 -35.98 -0.63
CA LYS A 165 19.36 -37.36 -0.35
C LYS A 165 19.16 -38.18 -1.62
N GLN A 166 18.57 -37.59 -2.64
CA GLN A 166 18.41 -38.25 -3.93
C GLN A 166 19.77 -38.54 -4.58
N GLY A 167 20.71 -37.60 -4.52
CA GLY A 167 22.07 -37.79 -5.03
C GLY A 167 22.79 -38.94 -4.33
N LEU A 168 22.75 -38.97 -2.99
CA LEU A 168 23.34 -40.05 -2.19
C LEU A 168 22.71 -41.41 -2.49
N PHE A 169 21.40 -41.46 -2.69
CA PHE A 169 20.70 -42.69 -3.06
C PHE A 169 21.08 -43.14 -4.48
N PHE A 170 21.16 -42.22 -5.43
CA PHE A 170 21.56 -42.51 -6.80
C PHE A 170 22.99 -43.04 -6.89
N ASP A 171 23.95 -42.44 -6.17
CA ASP A 171 25.34 -42.91 -6.13
C ASP A 171 25.47 -44.36 -5.63
N LYS A 172 24.55 -44.78 -4.76
CA LYS A 172 24.54 -46.13 -4.17
C LYS A 172 23.77 -47.15 -5.02
N GLU A 173 22.56 -46.80 -5.43
CA GLU A 173 21.59 -47.74 -6.02
C GLU A 173 21.42 -47.56 -7.54
N HIS A 174 22.04 -46.52 -8.13
CA HIS A 174 21.98 -46.19 -9.57
C HIS A 174 20.55 -46.03 -10.12
N GLN A 175 19.58 -45.71 -9.25
CA GLN A 175 18.18 -45.52 -9.59
C GLN A 175 17.58 -44.32 -8.84
N ILE A 176 16.41 -43.86 -9.29
CA ILE A 176 15.66 -42.76 -8.66
C ILE A 176 14.78 -43.35 -7.56
N GLY A 177 14.95 -42.90 -6.33
CA GLY A 177 14.13 -43.31 -5.19
C GLY A 177 12.93 -42.41 -4.92
N SER A 178 11.92 -42.98 -4.25
CA SER A 178 10.82 -42.25 -3.60
C SER A 178 11.27 -41.62 -2.27
N PHE A 179 10.44 -40.76 -1.66
CA PHE A 179 10.77 -40.10 -0.40
C PHE A 179 11.08 -41.08 0.74
N GLU A 180 10.33 -42.17 0.81
CA GLU A 180 10.56 -43.23 1.80
C GLU A 180 11.92 -43.90 1.58
N GLN A 181 12.26 -44.19 0.32
CA GLN A 181 13.52 -44.87 -0.03
C GLN A 181 14.76 -44.00 0.23
N ILE A 182 14.65 -42.69 0.02
CA ILE A 182 15.75 -41.73 0.24
C ILE A 182 15.76 -41.14 1.65
N GLY A 183 14.76 -41.44 2.50
CA GLY A 183 14.64 -40.91 3.85
C GLY A 183 14.35 -39.40 3.89
N TYR A 184 13.54 -38.89 2.96
CA TYR A 184 13.17 -37.47 2.90
C TYR A 184 11.99 -37.15 3.82
N ALA A 185 12.09 -36.03 4.56
CA ALA A 185 11.03 -35.55 5.43
C ALA A 185 10.27 -34.41 4.74
N SER A 186 8.96 -34.58 4.52
CA SER A 186 8.15 -33.67 3.70
C SER A 186 7.46 -32.53 4.47
N HIS A 187 7.65 -32.44 5.78
CA HIS A 187 6.91 -31.50 6.63
C HIS A 187 7.61 -30.15 6.77
N PHE A 188 7.18 -29.19 5.94
CA PHE A 188 7.65 -27.81 6.01
C PHE A 188 6.50 -26.84 6.33
N LYS A 189 6.83 -25.76 7.05
CA LYS A 189 5.85 -24.82 7.61
C LYS A 189 5.02 -24.09 6.57
N TYR A 190 5.63 -23.70 5.44
CA TYR A 190 5.01 -22.81 4.43
C TYR A 190 4.64 -23.52 3.13
N PHE A 191 5.04 -24.78 2.99
CA PHE A 191 4.89 -25.55 1.76
C PHE A 191 4.47 -26.99 2.09
N ASP A 192 3.76 -27.62 1.17
CA ASP A 192 3.60 -29.07 1.10
C ASP A 192 4.59 -29.63 0.10
N PHE A 193 5.50 -30.49 0.56
CA PHE A 193 6.41 -31.23 -0.28
C PHE A 193 5.77 -32.61 -0.53
N ILE A 194 5.45 -32.89 -1.78
CA ILE A 194 4.67 -34.05 -2.21
C ILE A 194 5.57 -34.94 -3.07
N ASP A 195 5.62 -36.22 -2.71
CA ASP A 195 6.36 -37.23 -3.44
C ASP A 195 5.67 -37.53 -4.78
N LEU A 196 6.44 -37.53 -5.87
CA LEU A 196 5.99 -37.96 -7.19
C LEU A 196 6.52 -39.36 -7.56
N ASN A 197 7.07 -40.11 -6.60
CA ASN A 197 7.87 -41.34 -6.73
C ASN A 197 9.18 -41.16 -7.50
N ALA A 198 9.21 -40.26 -8.49
CA ALA A 198 10.37 -39.87 -9.27
C ALA A 198 10.42 -38.35 -9.40
N GLY A 199 10.34 -37.65 -8.27
CA GLY A 199 10.33 -36.20 -8.24
C GLY A 199 9.74 -35.62 -6.98
N LEU A 200 9.88 -34.30 -6.87
CA LEU A 200 9.36 -33.47 -5.80
C LEU A 200 8.38 -32.46 -6.39
N LYS A 201 7.16 -32.43 -5.86
CA LYS A 201 6.20 -31.35 -6.08
C LYS A 201 6.11 -30.50 -4.82
N ILE A 202 6.25 -29.19 -4.96
CA ILE A 202 6.18 -28.23 -3.85
C ILE A 202 4.96 -27.35 -4.06
N SER A 203 4.01 -27.39 -3.14
CA SER A 203 2.81 -26.54 -3.17
C SER A 203 2.86 -25.50 -2.07
N TYR A 204 2.65 -24.23 -2.42
CA TYR A 204 2.67 -23.14 -1.45
C TYR A 204 1.36 -22.99 -0.68
N LYS A 205 1.45 -22.88 0.65
CA LYS A 205 0.30 -22.86 1.58
C LYS A 205 -0.24 -21.48 1.91
N LEU A 206 0.47 -20.42 1.56
CA LEU A 206 0.08 -19.05 1.91
C LEU A 206 -0.39 -18.29 0.68
N ASN A 207 -1.01 -17.12 0.90
CA ASN A 207 -1.34 -16.16 -0.15
C ASN A 207 -0.53 -14.87 0.06
N PHE A 208 0.80 -14.99 0.00
CA PHE A 208 1.74 -13.89 0.23
C PHE A 208 2.84 -13.91 -0.83
N GLY A 209 2.97 -12.82 -1.60
CA GLY A 209 3.95 -12.66 -2.69
C GLY A 209 3.69 -13.51 -3.94
N CYS A 210 3.01 -14.65 -3.78
CA CYS A 210 2.67 -15.63 -4.81
C CYS A 210 1.27 -16.19 -4.48
N PRO A 211 0.44 -16.55 -5.48
CA PRO A 211 -0.85 -17.16 -5.24
C PRO A 211 -0.76 -18.44 -4.39
N HIS A 212 -1.78 -18.68 -3.59
CA HIS A 212 -1.97 -19.95 -2.89
C HIS A 212 -2.00 -21.11 -3.91
N GLN A 213 -1.42 -22.26 -3.53
CA GLN A 213 -1.30 -23.46 -4.37
C GLN A 213 -0.45 -23.29 -5.64
N SER A 214 0.36 -22.25 -5.74
CA SER A 214 1.43 -22.24 -6.74
C SER A 214 2.36 -23.43 -6.56
N ILE A 215 2.75 -24.04 -7.68
CA ILE A 215 3.44 -25.33 -7.71
C ILE A 215 4.81 -25.17 -8.35
N TRP A 216 5.84 -25.64 -7.64
CA TRP A 216 7.14 -25.95 -8.22
C TRP A 216 7.24 -27.46 -8.38
N THR A 217 7.84 -27.91 -9.47
CA THR A 217 8.10 -29.33 -9.71
C THR A 217 9.57 -29.55 -10.02
N ILE A 218 10.20 -30.49 -9.33
CA ILE A 218 11.61 -30.86 -9.51
C ILE A 218 11.65 -32.35 -9.82
N THR A 219 11.98 -32.71 -11.05
CA THR A 219 12.05 -34.10 -11.49
C THR A 219 13.49 -34.50 -11.82
N PRO A 220 14.03 -35.56 -11.19
CA PRO A 220 15.28 -36.16 -11.60
C PRO A 220 15.12 -36.93 -12.92
N SER A 221 16.19 -37.00 -13.70
CA SER A 221 16.32 -37.80 -14.91
C SER A 221 17.74 -38.36 -14.97
N ILE A 222 17.92 -39.54 -15.57
CA ILE A 222 19.25 -40.14 -15.76
C ILE A 222 19.63 -39.92 -17.22
N VAL A 223 20.71 -39.17 -17.46
CA VAL A 223 21.25 -38.87 -18.79
C VAL A 223 22.72 -39.24 -18.78
N ASP A 224 23.14 -40.12 -19.69
CA ASP A 224 24.53 -40.60 -19.79
C ASP A 224 25.10 -41.14 -18.47
N GLY A 225 24.25 -41.80 -17.67
CA GLY A 225 24.63 -42.34 -16.36
C GLY A 225 24.75 -41.31 -15.24
N LYS A 226 24.39 -40.05 -15.49
CA LYS A 226 24.40 -38.97 -14.49
C LYS A 226 23.00 -38.49 -14.15
N LEU A 227 22.83 -38.04 -12.91
CA LEU A 227 21.60 -37.43 -12.44
C LEU A 227 21.48 -36.00 -12.96
N LYS A 228 20.40 -35.72 -13.69
CA LYS A 228 20.05 -34.38 -14.21
C LYS A 228 18.70 -33.95 -13.66
N TRP A 229 18.60 -32.68 -13.30
CA TRP A 229 17.41 -32.10 -12.68
C TRP A 229 16.64 -31.23 -13.66
N ASN A 230 15.34 -31.48 -13.78
CA ASN A 230 14.42 -30.62 -14.50
C ASN A 230 13.55 -29.87 -13.49
N VAL A 231 13.46 -28.55 -13.62
CA VAL A 231 12.67 -27.71 -12.72
C VAL A 231 11.60 -26.97 -13.51
N THR A 232 10.37 -27.06 -13.03
CA THR A 232 9.22 -26.32 -13.52
C THR A 232 8.78 -25.36 -12.44
N GLU A 233 8.82 -24.08 -12.75
CA GLU A 233 8.34 -23.00 -11.88
C GLU A 233 6.83 -22.75 -12.08
N PRO A 234 6.15 -22.08 -11.14
CA PRO A 234 4.75 -21.67 -11.31
C PRO A 234 4.56 -20.79 -12.56
N GLU A 235 3.39 -20.90 -13.20
CA GLU A 235 3.03 -20.08 -14.37
C GLU A 235 3.01 -18.57 -14.06
N ASP A 236 2.70 -18.21 -12.82
CA ASP A 236 2.74 -16.82 -12.36
C ASP A 236 4.18 -16.38 -12.09
N THR A 237 4.71 -15.53 -12.98
CA THR A 237 6.09 -15.01 -12.92
C THR A 237 6.39 -14.24 -11.64
N ARG A 238 5.39 -13.77 -10.90
CA ARG A 238 5.60 -13.12 -9.59
C ARG A 238 6.16 -14.10 -8.56
N CYS A 239 5.85 -15.39 -8.69
CA CYS A 239 6.31 -16.42 -7.76
C CYS A 239 7.82 -16.65 -7.84
N SER A 240 8.41 -16.62 -9.03
CA SER A 240 9.85 -16.78 -9.20
C SER A 240 10.63 -15.51 -8.79
N GLU A 241 10.03 -14.33 -8.93
CA GLU A 241 10.59 -13.07 -8.41
C GLU A 241 10.52 -12.97 -6.88
N PHE A 242 9.41 -13.42 -6.28
CA PHE A 242 9.22 -13.38 -4.82
C PHE A 242 9.95 -14.51 -4.09
N PHE A 243 9.94 -15.72 -4.66
CA PHE A 243 10.52 -16.91 -4.06
C PHE A 243 11.51 -17.57 -5.02
N PRO A 244 12.69 -16.95 -5.23
CA PRO A 244 13.69 -17.52 -6.13
C PRO A 244 14.20 -18.85 -5.59
N LEU A 245 14.11 -19.86 -6.42
CA LEU A 245 14.59 -21.21 -6.13
C LEU A 245 16.07 -21.28 -6.52
N LYS A 246 16.95 -21.25 -5.52
CA LYS A 246 18.39 -21.32 -5.70
C LYS A 246 18.79 -22.78 -5.74
N LEU A 247 18.74 -23.37 -6.92
CA LEU A 247 19.28 -24.72 -7.10
C LEU A 247 20.80 -24.66 -7.00
N ASN A 248 21.37 -25.10 -5.89
CA ASN A 248 22.79 -25.42 -5.82
C ASN A 248 23.01 -26.78 -6.49
N LEU A 249 22.84 -26.81 -7.82
CA LEU A 249 23.28 -27.94 -8.63
C LEU A 249 24.80 -27.91 -8.65
N LYS A 250 25.45 -28.49 -7.63
CA LYS A 250 26.82 -28.95 -7.82
C LYS A 250 26.76 -30.02 -8.89
N GLU A 251 27.09 -29.67 -10.14
CA GLU A 251 27.37 -30.66 -11.17
C GLU A 251 28.42 -31.61 -10.59
N LYS A 252 28.03 -32.86 -10.34
CA LYS A 252 28.92 -33.99 -10.08
C LYS A 252 28.70 -35.00 -11.21
#